data_AF-A0A484ZNV3-F1
#
_entry.id   AF-A0A484ZNV3-F1
#
_cell.length_a   1.000
_cell.length_b   1.000
_cell.length_c   1.000
_cell.angle_alpha   90.00
_cell.angle_beta   90.00
_cell.angle_gamma   90.00
#
_symmetry.space_group_name_H-M   'P 1'
#
loop_
_entity.id
_entity.type
_entity.pdbx_description
1 polymer ?
#
loop_
_entity_poly.entity_id
_entity_poly.type
_entity_poly.pdbx_seq_one_letter_code
_entity_poly.pdbx_strand_id
1 'polypeptide(L)'
;MSIFYYDNTFDGLLSVVFDAYKLKIFPELLLTEGDIEPMFMQRVHTSVTDAHKSDRVWKALQKKLSKQALNHMMYVWQSEQQGADVLLFRYICKVIDSPQSIETHFSDEDVFEMLKLAKKVSKDQMYLIQFVRFQKTKENIFFSVVTPDYNVLPFTIRHFTPTFC
;
A
#
# COMPACT_ATOMS: atom_id res chain seq x y z
N MET A 1 11.23 -19.09 -10.23
CA MET A 1 10.88 -18.25 -9.07
C MET A 1 11.86 -17.10 -8.99
N SER A 2 11.38 -15.91 -9.34
CA SER A 2 12.14 -14.67 -9.43
C SER A 2 11.87 -13.79 -8.22
N ILE A 3 12.93 -13.23 -7.64
CA ILE A 3 12.87 -12.22 -6.59
C ILE A 3 13.32 -10.88 -7.16
N PHE A 4 12.57 -9.82 -6.86
CA PHE A 4 13.03 -8.45 -7.02
C PHE A 4 13.34 -7.85 -5.65
N TYR A 5 14.43 -7.08 -5.57
CA TYR A 5 14.77 -6.30 -4.39
C TYR A 5 14.36 -4.84 -4.56
N TYR A 6 13.91 -4.20 -3.47
CA TYR A 6 13.61 -2.78 -3.43
C TYR A 6 13.76 -2.22 -2.00
N ASP A 7 13.46 -0.94 -1.81
CA ASP A 7 13.68 -0.19 -0.57
C ASP A 7 12.50 -0.20 0.42
N ASN A 8 11.48 -1.02 0.18
CA ASN A 8 10.24 -1.09 0.97
C ASN A 8 9.48 0.26 1.07
N THR A 9 9.64 1.15 0.08
CA THR A 9 8.83 2.36 -0.04
C THR A 9 7.70 2.18 -1.05
N PHE A 10 6.63 2.96 -0.92
CA PHE A 10 5.52 2.89 -1.88
C PHE A 10 5.98 3.29 -3.30
N ASP A 11 6.81 4.33 -3.42
CA ASP A 11 7.38 4.74 -4.70
C ASP A 11 8.34 3.69 -5.27
N GLY A 12 9.06 2.97 -4.39
CA GLY A 12 9.87 1.81 -4.77
C GLY A 12 9.02 0.68 -5.31
N LEU A 13 7.88 0.37 -4.68
CA LEU A 13 6.92 -0.63 -5.19
C LEU A 13 6.40 -0.25 -6.58
N LEU A 14 6.05 1.01 -6.81
CA LEU A 14 5.63 1.48 -8.14
C LEU A 14 6.77 1.42 -9.15
N SER A 15 8.02 1.67 -8.72
CA SER A 15 9.21 1.51 -9.56
C SER A 15 9.47 0.05 -9.94
N VAL A 16 9.22 -0.88 -9.02
CA VAL A 16 9.27 -2.33 -9.25
C VAL A 16 8.25 -2.74 -10.31
N VAL A 17 7.01 -2.25 -10.24
CA VAL A 17 5.98 -2.48 -11.27
C VAL A 17 6.49 -2.02 -12.63
N PHE A 18 7.02 -0.79 -12.70
CA PHE A 18 7.56 -0.27 -13.96
C PHE A 18 8.68 -1.15 -14.52
N ASP A 19 9.64 -1.55 -13.67
CA ASP A 19 10.76 -2.39 -14.07
C ASP A 19 10.29 -3.78 -14.51
N ALA A 20 9.28 -4.37 -13.86
CA ALA A 20 8.70 -5.66 -14.23
C ALA A 20 8.16 -5.64 -15.67
N TYR A 21 7.40 -4.60 -16.04
CA TYR A 21 6.91 -4.41 -17.42
C TYR A 21 8.03 -4.13 -18.42
N LYS A 22 9.05 -3.34 -18.01
CA LYS A 22 10.19 -3.01 -18.88
C LYS A 22 11.06 -4.24 -19.19
N LEU A 23 11.32 -5.07 -18.18
CA LEU A 23 12.14 -6.28 -18.29
C LEU A 23 11.33 -7.49 -18.80
N LYS A 24 10.00 -7.41 -18.76
CA LYS A 24 9.07 -8.54 -18.98
C LYS A 24 9.31 -9.70 -18.02
N ILE A 25 9.67 -9.37 -16.78
CA ILE A 25 9.91 -10.33 -15.70
C ILE A 25 9.03 -9.91 -14.53
N PHE A 26 8.14 -10.80 -14.11
CA PHE A 26 7.23 -10.56 -13.01
C PHE A 26 7.70 -11.38 -11.79
N PRO A 27 8.20 -10.74 -10.73
CA PRO A 27 8.66 -11.43 -9.53
C PRO A 27 7.51 -12.14 -8.80
N GLU A 28 7.83 -13.28 -8.20
CA GLU A 28 6.91 -13.99 -7.29
C GLU A 28 7.01 -13.45 -5.86
N LEU A 29 8.17 -12.91 -5.49
CA LEU A 29 8.42 -12.26 -4.21
C LEU A 29 9.18 -10.94 -4.38
N LEU A 30 8.85 -10.01 -3.49
CA LEU A 30 9.58 -8.76 -3.30
C LEU A 30 10.30 -8.85 -1.96
N LEU A 31 11.59 -8.53 -1.93
CA LEU A 31 12.41 -8.54 -0.72
C LEU A 31 13.14 -7.20 -0.56
N THR A 32 13.57 -6.94 0.67
CA THR A 32 14.40 -5.79 1.04
C THR A 32 15.79 -6.26 1.47
N GLU A 33 16.78 -5.38 1.39
CA GLU A 33 18.12 -5.64 1.96
C GLU A 33 17.99 -6.08 3.44
N GLY A 34 18.41 -7.31 3.75
CA GLY A 34 18.32 -7.91 5.09
C GLY A 34 17.28 -9.02 5.23
N ASP A 35 16.39 -9.20 4.26
CA ASP A 35 15.44 -10.31 4.26
C ASP A 35 16.13 -11.65 3.95
N ILE A 36 15.58 -12.74 4.48
CA ILE A 36 16.08 -14.09 4.23
C ILE A 36 15.56 -14.57 2.88
N GLU A 37 16.47 -14.83 1.94
CA GLU A 37 16.13 -15.41 0.64
C GLU A 37 15.64 -16.85 0.80
N PRO A 38 14.42 -17.18 0.32
CA PRO A 38 13.96 -18.55 0.29
C PRO A 38 14.83 -19.45 -0.58
N MET A 39 15.00 -20.69 -0.17
CA MET A 39 15.75 -21.69 -0.93
C MET A 39 15.14 -21.87 -2.33
N PHE A 40 15.99 -21.97 -3.36
CA PHE A 40 15.60 -22.15 -4.78
C PHE A 40 14.97 -20.94 -5.48
N MET A 41 14.95 -19.78 -4.84
CA MET A 41 14.60 -18.54 -5.51
C MET A 41 15.83 -17.77 -5.94
N GLN A 42 15.74 -17.07 -7.08
CA GLN A 42 16.86 -16.31 -7.61
C GLN A 42 16.55 -14.82 -7.57
N ARG A 43 17.48 -14.04 -7.02
CA ARG A 43 17.51 -12.59 -7.20
C ARG A 43 17.73 -12.27 -8.69
N VAL A 44 16.73 -11.66 -9.33
CA VAL A 44 16.77 -11.36 -10.77
C VAL A 44 17.02 -9.88 -11.03
N HIS A 45 16.55 -9.00 -10.14
CA HIS A 45 16.67 -7.56 -10.30
C HIS A 45 16.66 -6.85 -8.96
N THR A 46 17.37 -5.72 -8.86
CA THR A 46 17.25 -4.78 -7.75
C THR A 46 16.70 -3.49 -8.33
N SER A 47 15.45 -3.17 -7.97
CA SER A 47 14.80 -1.95 -8.42
C SER A 47 15.27 -0.77 -7.60
N VAL A 48 15.69 0.28 -8.29
CA VAL A 48 16.01 1.58 -7.69
C VAL A 48 14.79 2.47 -7.82
N THR A 49 14.37 3.03 -6.69
CA THR A 49 13.27 3.98 -6.60
C THR A 49 13.54 5.19 -7.48
N ASP A 50 12.61 5.45 -8.39
CA ASP A 50 12.71 6.54 -9.35
C ASP A 50 11.36 7.24 -9.44
N ALA A 51 11.35 8.54 -9.13
CA ALA A 51 10.13 9.33 -9.09
C ALA A 51 9.41 9.38 -10.44
N HIS A 52 10.13 9.33 -11.56
CA HIS A 52 9.52 9.33 -12.89
C HIS A 52 8.87 7.97 -13.24
N LYS A 53 9.48 6.85 -12.82
CA LYS A 53 8.85 5.52 -12.91
C LYS A 53 7.59 5.46 -12.06
N SER A 54 7.69 5.86 -10.79
CA SER A 54 6.57 5.88 -9.84
C SER A 54 5.41 6.73 -10.37
N ASP A 55 5.66 7.97 -10.78
CA ASP A 55 4.65 8.89 -11.29
C ASP A 55 3.93 8.33 -12.53
N ARG A 56 4.66 7.66 -13.43
CA ARG A 56 4.05 7.05 -14.63
C ARG A 56 3.08 5.93 -14.27
N VAL A 57 3.47 5.04 -13.34
CA VAL A 57 2.60 3.96 -12.88
C VAL A 57 1.41 4.53 -12.11
N TRP A 58 1.64 5.50 -11.23
CA TRP A 58 0.58 6.15 -10.47
C TRP A 58 -0.45 6.84 -11.37
N LYS A 59 -0.01 7.57 -12.39
CA LYS A 59 -0.91 8.19 -13.39
C LYS A 59 -1.71 7.15 -14.18
N ALA A 60 -1.13 5.99 -14.48
CA ALA A 60 -1.86 4.92 -15.15
C ALA A 60 -2.96 4.35 -14.25
N LEU A 61 -2.67 4.16 -12.96
CA LEU A 61 -3.63 3.72 -11.95
C LEU A 61 -4.76 4.74 -11.78
N GLN A 62 -4.45 6.04 -11.67
CA GLN A 62 -5.45 7.11 -11.54
C GLN A 62 -6.44 7.18 -12.72
N LYS A 63 -6.04 6.73 -13.90
CA LYS A 63 -6.92 6.68 -15.09
C LYS A 63 -7.83 5.46 -15.10
N LYS A 64 -7.41 4.36 -14.47
CA LYS A 64 -8.09 3.06 -14.50
C LYS A 64 -8.92 2.77 -13.26
N LEU A 65 -8.59 3.40 -12.14
CA LEU A 65 -9.20 3.15 -10.84
C LEU A 65 -10.00 4.36 -10.34
N SER A 66 -11.09 4.07 -9.63
CA SER A 66 -11.80 5.06 -8.84
C SER A 66 -10.93 5.59 -7.68
N LYS A 67 -11.27 6.78 -7.16
CA LYS A 67 -10.63 7.34 -5.96
C LYS A 67 -10.75 6.38 -4.76
N GLN A 68 -11.85 5.64 -4.67
CA GLN A 68 -12.07 4.67 -3.60
C GLN A 68 -11.09 3.50 -3.71
N ALA A 69 -10.89 2.94 -4.90
CA ALA A 69 -9.93 1.86 -5.11
C ALA A 69 -8.49 2.29 -4.85
N LEU A 70 -8.11 3.51 -5.25
CA LEU A 70 -6.81 4.08 -4.89
C LEU A 70 -6.63 4.19 -3.37
N ASN A 71 -7.67 4.63 -2.65
CA ASN A 71 -7.63 4.68 -1.18
C ASN A 71 -7.51 3.28 -0.57
N HIS A 72 -8.20 2.27 -1.12
CA HIS A 72 -8.06 0.89 -0.67
C HIS A 72 -6.63 0.37 -0.85
N MET A 73 -5.97 0.68 -1.97
CA MET A 73 -4.55 0.34 -2.14
C MET A 73 -3.68 0.99 -1.06
N MET A 74 -3.92 2.27 -0.76
CA MET A 74 -3.18 2.96 0.31
C MET A 74 -3.45 2.34 1.68
N TYR A 75 -4.67 1.91 1.97
CA TYR A 75 -4.98 1.18 3.19
C TYR A 75 -4.21 -0.14 3.28
N VAL A 76 -4.17 -0.91 2.19
CA VAL A 76 -3.41 -2.16 2.14
C VAL A 76 -1.92 -1.92 2.35
N TRP A 77 -1.36 -0.87 1.74
CA TRP A 77 0.04 -0.48 1.95
C TRP A 77 0.31 -0.19 3.44
N GLN A 78 -0.57 0.59 4.07
CA GLN A 78 -0.46 0.95 5.49
C GLN A 78 -0.89 -0.17 6.47
N SER A 79 -1.25 -1.35 5.95
CA SER A 79 -1.56 -2.48 6.82
C SER A 79 -0.32 -3.12 7.44
N GLU A 80 0.86 -2.87 6.85
CA GLU A 80 2.16 -3.44 7.25
C GLU A 80 2.13 -4.98 7.41
N GLN A 81 1.18 -5.64 6.74
CA GLN A 81 1.07 -7.09 6.76
C GLN A 81 2.13 -7.71 5.87
N GLN A 82 2.65 -8.86 6.31
CA GLN A 82 3.58 -9.64 5.49
C GLN A 82 2.92 -10.02 4.16
N GLY A 83 3.58 -9.70 3.04
CA GLY A 83 3.09 -9.96 1.69
C GLY A 83 2.08 -8.96 1.15
N ALA A 84 1.78 -7.87 1.87
CA ALA A 84 0.91 -6.80 1.38
C ALA A 84 1.47 -6.11 0.12
N ASP A 85 2.80 -5.98 0.04
CA ASP A 85 3.52 -5.46 -1.12
C ASP A 85 3.40 -6.37 -2.36
N VAL A 86 3.55 -7.68 -2.19
CA VAL A 86 3.36 -8.65 -3.29
C VAL A 86 1.90 -8.69 -3.73
N LEU A 87 0.95 -8.64 -2.78
CA LEU A 87 -0.48 -8.53 -3.09
C LEU A 87 -0.78 -7.26 -3.90
N LEU A 88 -0.24 -6.12 -3.48
CA LEU A 88 -0.38 -4.85 -4.21
C LEU A 88 0.27 -4.92 -5.59
N PHE A 89 1.46 -5.50 -5.70
CA PHE A 89 2.13 -5.70 -6.98
C PHE A 89 1.26 -6.48 -7.96
N ARG A 90 0.74 -7.65 -7.55
CA ARG A 90 -0.14 -8.47 -8.39
C ARG A 90 -1.41 -7.73 -8.75
N TYR A 91 -2.04 -7.06 -7.79
CA TYR A 91 -3.24 -6.25 -8.03
C TYR A 91 -2.98 -5.15 -9.07
N ILE A 92 -1.88 -4.40 -8.92
CA ILE A 92 -1.49 -3.31 -9.85
C ILE A 92 -1.27 -3.87 -11.26
N CYS A 93 -0.56 -4.99 -11.40
CA CYS A 93 -0.37 -5.64 -12.70
C CYS A 93 -1.72 -6.00 -13.35
N LYS A 94 -2.64 -6.63 -12.60
CA LYS A 94 -3.98 -6.95 -13.10
C LYS A 94 -4.77 -5.71 -13.54
N VAL A 95 -4.68 -4.61 -12.79
CA VAL A 95 -5.32 -3.33 -13.17
C VAL A 95 -4.74 -2.79 -14.47
N ILE A 96 -3.42 -2.82 -14.62
CA ILE A 96 -2.73 -2.32 -15.82
C ILE A 96 -3.09 -3.17 -17.04
N ASP A 97 -3.08 -4.50 -16.91
CA ASP A 97 -3.32 -5.44 -18.00
C ASP A 97 -4.79 -5.51 -18.43
N SER A 98 -5.73 -5.28 -17.50
CA SER A 98 -7.15 -5.39 -17.80
C SER A 98 -7.66 -4.21 -18.65
N PRO A 99 -8.44 -4.45 -19.72
CA PRO A 99 -9.08 -3.39 -20.50
C PRO A 99 -10.23 -2.72 -19.74
N GLN A 100 -10.81 -3.39 -18.74
CA GLN A 100 -11.93 -2.91 -17.92
C GLN A 100 -11.53 -2.81 -16.45
N SER A 101 -12.28 -2.04 -15.66
CA SER A 101 -12.04 -1.95 -14.23
C SER A 101 -12.28 -3.30 -13.55
N ILE A 102 -11.32 -3.74 -12.73
CA ILE A 102 -11.40 -4.99 -11.97
C ILE A 102 -11.85 -4.78 -10.52
N GLU A 103 -12.25 -3.55 -10.16
CA GLU A 103 -12.55 -3.15 -8.77
C GLU A 103 -13.62 -4.01 -8.09
N THR A 104 -14.56 -4.54 -8.87
CA THR A 104 -15.68 -5.36 -8.40
C THR A 104 -15.58 -6.82 -8.84
N HIS A 105 -14.41 -7.25 -9.32
CA HIS A 105 -14.18 -8.62 -9.77
C HIS A 105 -13.88 -9.52 -8.56
N PHE A 106 -14.87 -9.72 -7.69
CA PHE A 106 -14.72 -10.46 -6.43
C PHE A 106 -14.39 -11.95 -6.59
N SER A 107 -14.51 -12.50 -7.81
CA SER A 107 -14.07 -13.85 -8.14
C SER A 107 -12.55 -13.99 -8.22
N ASP A 108 -11.83 -12.87 -8.36
CA ASP A 108 -10.36 -12.85 -8.33
C ASP A 108 -9.86 -12.78 -6.88
N GLU A 109 -8.99 -13.73 -6.51
CA GLU A 109 -8.48 -13.86 -5.14
C GLU A 109 -7.67 -12.64 -4.68
N ASP A 110 -6.86 -12.05 -5.55
CA ASP A 110 -6.05 -10.87 -5.20
C ASP A 110 -6.95 -9.63 -4.99
N VAL A 111 -7.99 -9.47 -5.82
CA VAL A 111 -8.98 -8.39 -5.62
C VAL A 111 -9.73 -8.58 -4.31
N PHE A 112 -10.15 -9.81 -4.00
CA PHE A 112 -10.86 -10.12 -2.77
C PHE A 112 -10.00 -9.86 -1.52
N GLU A 113 -8.77 -10.38 -1.48
CA GLU A 113 -7.88 -10.18 -0.33
C GLU A 113 -7.47 -8.70 -0.17
N MET A 114 -7.26 -7.97 -1.27
CA MET A 114 -7.02 -6.52 -1.25
C MET A 114 -8.18 -5.79 -0.56
N LEU A 115 -9.42 -6.03 -0.99
CA LEU A 115 -10.60 -5.37 -0.41
C LEU A 115 -10.86 -5.77 1.04
N LYS A 116 -10.63 -7.03 1.38
CA LYS A 116 -10.77 -7.56 2.74
C LYS A 116 -9.78 -6.88 3.70
N LEU A 117 -8.52 -6.74 3.29
CA LEU A 117 -7.50 -6.07 4.09
C LEU A 117 -7.75 -4.57 4.18
N ALA A 118 -8.09 -3.90 3.07
CA ALA A 118 -8.49 -2.50 3.05
C ALA A 118 -9.66 -2.21 4.01
N LYS A 119 -10.65 -3.11 4.07
CA LYS A 119 -11.79 -2.99 4.98
C LYS A 119 -11.39 -3.09 6.45
N LYS A 120 -10.41 -3.93 6.81
CA LYS A 120 -9.90 -4.03 8.19
C LYS A 120 -9.21 -2.74 8.62
N VAL A 121 -8.30 -2.23 7.79
CA VAL A 121 -7.58 -0.97 8.04
C VAL A 121 -8.56 0.21 8.12
N SER A 122 -9.55 0.27 7.23
CA SER A 122 -10.58 1.32 7.27
C SER A 122 -11.44 1.25 8.54
N LYS A 123 -11.75 0.05 9.03
CA LYS A 123 -12.47 -0.13 10.30
C LYS A 123 -11.64 0.36 11.48
N ASP A 124 -10.35 0.05 11.51
CA ASP A 124 -9.44 0.49 12.56
C ASP A 124 -9.24 2.02 12.54
N GLN A 125 -9.14 2.62 11.35
CA GLN A 125 -9.14 4.07 11.18
C GLN A 125 -10.40 4.71 11.78
N MET A 126 -11.57 4.14 11.49
CA MET A 126 -12.84 4.63 12.04
C MET A 126 -12.91 4.45 13.55
N TYR A 127 -12.39 3.34 14.08
CA TYR A 127 -12.30 3.11 15.52
C TYR A 127 -11.46 4.20 16.18
N LEU A 128 -10.28 4.50 15.62
CA LEU A 128 -9.42 5.58 16.10
C LEU A 128 -10.18 6.92 16.11
N ILE A 129 -10.82 7.29 15.00
CA ILE A 129 -11.60 8.53 14.88
C ILE A 129 -12.70 8.63 15.96
N GLN A 130 -13.44 7.55 16.21
CA GLN A 130 -14.60 7.58 17.10
C GLN A 130 -14.22 7.60 18.59
N PHE A 131 -13.15 6.89 18.96
CA PHE A 131 -12.85 6.58 20.35
C PHE A 131 -11.67 7.35 20.93
N VAL A 132 -10.80 7.94 20.10
CA VAL A 132 -9.69 8.77 20.61
C VAL A 132 -10.21 9.95 21.42
N ARG A 133 -9.58 10.18 22.57
CA ARG A 133 -9.84 11.31 23.45
C ARG A 133 -8.54 12.02 23.75
N PHE A 134 -8.49 13.32 23.46
CA PHE A 134 -7.33 14.15 23.72
C PHE A 134 -7.34 14.68 25.15
N GLN A 135 -6.20 14.61 25.81
CA GLN A 135 -5.93 15.26 27.07
C GLN A 135 -5.16 16.55 26.82
N LYS A 136 -5.54 17.63 27.51
CA LYS A 136 -4.91 18.94 27.41
C LYS A 136 -3.96 19.14 28.59
N THR A 137 -2.68 19.42 28.31
CA THR A 137 -1.71 19.80 29.34
C THR A 137 -1.88 21.26 29.76
N LYS A 138 -1.24 21.64 30.87
CA LYS A 138 -1.16 23.04 31.33
C LYS A 138 -0.52 23.97 30.29
N GLU A 139 0.33 23.41 29.42
CA GLU A 139 1.05 24.11 28.36
C GLU A 139 0.27 24.16 27.03
N ASN A 140 -1.04 23.86 27.04
CA ASN A 140 -1.92 23.87 25.86
C ASN A 140 -1.54 22.84 24.79
N ILE A 141 -0.82 21.77 25.17
CA ILE A 141 -0.50 20.64 24.29
C ILE A 141 -1.61 19.60 24.41
N PHE A 142 -2.15 19.17 23.27
CA PHE A 142 -3.12 18.08 23.19
C PHE A 142 -2.40 16.78 22.84
N PHE A 143 -2.58 15.73 23.63
CA PHE A 143 -2.02 14.42 23.36
C PHE A 143 -3.04 13.32 23.66
N SER A 144 -2.90 12.18 22.99
CA SER A 144 -3.66 10.97 23.26
C SER A 144 -2.77 9.76 23.02
N VAL A 145 -2.93 8.73 23.85
CA VAL A 145 -2.24 7.46 23.68
C VAL A 145 -3.17 6.55 22.89
N VAL A 146 -2.67 6.01 21.79
CA VAL A 146 -3.43 5.16 20.89
C VAL A 146 -2.61 3.93 20.51
N THR A 147 -3.29 2.81 20.30
CA THR A 147 -2.66 1.55 19.89
C THR A 147 -3.53 0.94 18.79
N PRO A 148 -3.50 1.51 17.57
CA PRO A 148 -4.23 0.94 16.44
C PRO A 148 -3.60 -0.38 16.01
N ASP A 149 -4.40 -1.26 15.40
CA ASP A 149 -3.93 -2.54 14.87
C ASP A 149 -3.12 -2.34 13.58
N TYR A 150 -3.37 -1.25 12.84
CA TYR A 150 -2.72 -0.91 11.58
C TYR A 150 -2.16 0.53 11.60
N ASN A 151 -1.34 0.89 10.61
CA ASN A 151 -0.81 2.24 10.48
C ASN A 151 -1.88 3.21 9.91
N VAL A 152 -2.90 3.50 10.73
CA VAL A 152 -4.04 4.34 10.33
C VAL A 152 -3.83 5.83 10.57
N LEU A 153 -2.76 6.19 11.29
CA LEU A 153 -2.44 7.56 11.67
C LEU A 153 -2.43 8.52 10.48
N PRO A 154 -1.77 8.19 9.33
CA PRO A 154 -1.73 9.08 8.17
C PRO A 154 -3.13 9.48 7.66
N PHE A 155 -4.11 8.59 7.82
CA PHE A 155 -5.49 8.83 7.36
C PHE A 155 -6.36 9.56 8.38
N THR A 156 -5.97 9.61 9.65
CA THR A 156 -6.73 10.28 10.72
C THR A 156 -6.25 11.69 11.01
N ILE A 157 -5.04 12.08 10.58
CA ILE A 157 -4.47 13.41 10.84
C ILE A 157 -5.45 14.52 10.47
N ARG A 158 -6.05 14.47 9.27
CA ARG A 158 -7.00 15.51 8.82
C ARG A 158 -8.25 15.62 9.72
N HIS A 159 -8.65 14.54 10.39
CA HIS A 159 -9.78 14.56 11.30
C HIS A 159 -9.41 15.15 12.66
N PHE A 160 -8.22 14.81 13.18
CA PHE A 160 -7.75 15.27 14.49
C PHE A 160 -7.02 16.61 14.48
N THR A 161 -6.69 17.13 13.29
CA THR A 161 -6.30 18.51 13.10
C THR A 161 -7.56 19.32 12.77
N PRO A 162 -8.32 19.80 13.76
CA PRO A 162 -9.17 20.95 13.50
C PRO A 162 -8.27 22.09 12.99
N THR A 163 -8.81 22.99 12.18
CA THR A 163 -8.35 24.37 12.16
C THR A 163 -8.15 24.82 13.61
N PHE A 164 -6.94 24.73 14.14
CA PHE A 164 -6.54 25.33 15.40
C PHE A 164 -6.49 26.85 15.15
N CYS A 165 -7.66 27.45 14.97
CA CYS A 165 -7.91 28.87 15.06
C CYS A 165 -8.58 29.15 16.40
#